data_AF-L1NN18-F1
#
_entry.id   AF-L1NN18-F1
#
_cell.length_a   1.000
_cell.length_b   1.000
_cell.length_c   1.000
_cell.angle_alpha   90.00
_cell.angle_beta   90.00
_cell.angle_gamma   90.00
#
_symmetry.space_group_name_H-M   'P 1'
#
loop_
_entity.id
_entity.type
_entity.pdbx_description
1 polymer ?
#
loop_
_entity_poly.entity_id
_entity_poly.type
_entity_poly.pdbx_seq_one_letter_code
_entity_poly.pdbx_strand_id
1 'polypeptide(L)'
;MHMKKRLLHLIMLSAAGSAFALLPPPQSEIACPVGGEEFWATMHDSAPEYQICPGNKLVFKTAKYGKFTKQELAHYEKIINSKAYRNLPAHAENAHRIAAFAELSGGYSPAAVGWLYFRAANGKYPGEPYSRAELKRLHRKALSHLNKALREPGSPQDKQSARYALAGIYRISGDFTRAESVLRTLLQDNLDPNDRKDTEYVLESVRLKDSGHILPRFHRPAMP
;
A
#
# COMPACT_ATOMS: atom_id res chain seq x y z
N MET A 1 49.60 51.63 37.62
CA MET A 1 48.84 51.71 38.88
C MET A 1 47.49 51.04 38.64
N HIS A 2 47.21 49.91 39.32
CA HIS A 2 45.95 49.13 39.42
C HIS A 2 45.22 48.68 38.12
N MET A 3 44.68 47.47 37.97
CA MET A 3 44.30 46.43 38.93
C MET A 3 44.15 45.05 38.22
N LYS A 4 44.63 43.99 38.88
CA LYS A 4 44.37 42.55 38.58
C LYS A 4 42.89 42.18 38.81
N LYS A 5 42.45 41.09 38.14
CA LYS A 5 41.34 40.11 38.40
C LYS A 5 40.39 40.05 37.19
N ARG A 6 40.00 38.91 36.60
CA ARG A 6 39.86 37.52 37.05
C ARG A 6 39.94 36.56 35.85
N LEU A 7 40.49 35.38 36.12
CA LEU A 7 40.41 34.16 35.34
C LEU A 7 38.94 33.67 35.26
N LEU A 8 38.41 33.39 34.07
CA LEU A 8 37.29 32.47 33.89
C LEU A 8 37.63 31.51 32.75
N HIS A 9 37.90 30.26 33.13
CA HIS A 9 37.78 29.11 32.23
C HIS A 9 36.29 28.86 32.00
N LEU A 10 35.83 28.91 30.75
CA LEU A 10 34.66 28.13 30.35
C LEU A 10 35.02 27.26 29.15
N ILE A 11 35.05 25.98 29.46
CA ILE A 11 35.03 24.84 28.57
C ILE A 11 33.78 24.97 27.68
N MET A 12 33.97 25.15 26.37
CA MET A 12 32.92 24.87 25.40
C MET A 12 33.23 23.51 24.80
N LEU A 13 32.59 22.49 25.38
CA LEU A 13 32.44 21.16 24.81
C LEU A 13 32.06 21.29 23.33
N SER A 14 32.85 20.64 22.49
CA SER A 14 32.53 20.36 21.10
C SER A 14 31.16 19.71 21.02
N ALA A 15 30.18 20.47 20.51
CA ALA A 15 28.96 19.90 19.98
C ALA A 15 29.28 19.16 18.67
N ALA A 16 29.85 17.96 18.79
CA ALA A 16 29.75 16.96 17.73
C ALA A 16 28.31 16.44 17.74
N GLY A 17 27.36 17.30 17.37
CA GLY A 17 26.04 16.86 16.98
C GLY A 17 26.24 15.92 15.81
N SER A 18 25.89 14.65 16.01
CA SER A 18 25.95 13.62 14.98
C SER A 18 25.11 14.09 13.80
N ALA A 19 25.75 14.71 12.82
CA ALA A 19 25.23 14.79 11.47
C ALA A 19 25.26 13.36 10.93
N PHE A 20 24.28 12.55 11.30
CA PHE A 20 23.79 11.52 10.39
C PHE A 20 23.29 12.29 9.18
N ALA A 21 24.22 12.54 8.27
CA ALA A 21 23.94 13.08 6.96
C ALA A 21 22.77 12.28 6.41
N LEU A 22 21.75 13.00 5.96
CA LEU A 22 20.65 12.55 5.11
C LEU A 22 21.23 12.06 3.78
N LEU A 23 22.11 11.06 3.81
CA LEU A 23 22.54 10.36 2.62
C LEU A 23 21.29 9.70 2.08
N PRO A 24 20.95 9.93 0.80
CA PRO A 24 19.87 9.19 0.19
C PRO A 24 20.17 7.71 0.39
N PRO A 25 19.17 6.92 0.80
CA PRO A 25 19.33 5.49 0.98
C PRO A 25 20.01 4.87 -0.25
N PRO A 26 20.93 3.92 -0.06
CA PRO A 26 21.73 3.37 -1.15
C PRO A 26 20.80 2.89 -2.27
N GLN A 27 20.96 3.50 -3.44
CA GLN A 27 20.29 3.03 -4.64
C GLN A 27 21.08 1.84 -5.18
N SER A 28 20.36 0.81 -5.60
CA SER A 28 20.95 -0.34 -6.28
C SER A 28 20.40 -0.39 -7.69
N GLU A 29 21.24 -0.75 -8.64
CA GLU A 29 20.82 -1.11 -9.98
C GLU A 29 20.11 -2.47 -9.92
N ILE A 30 18.87 -2.51 -10.41
CA ILE A 30 18.01 -3.69 -10.40
C ILE A 30 17.65 -4.02 -11.84
N ALA A 31 17.90 -5.26 -12.24
CA ALA A 31 17.41 -5.79 -13.50
C ALA A 31 15.99 -6.35 -13.33
N CYS A 32 15.09 -5.97 -14.24
CA CYS A 32 13.75 -6.50 -14.28
C CYS A 32 13.75 -8.00 -14.58
N PRO A 33 13.11 -8.84 -13.76
CA PRO A 33 13.18 -10.29 -13.94
C PRO A 33 12.53 -10.77 -15.25
N VAL A 34 11.68 -9.94 -15.86
CA VAL A 34 11.19 -10.10 -17.22
C VAL A 34 11.48 -8.82 -18.00
N GLY A 35 12.04 -8.96 -19.20
CA GLY A 35 12.47 -7.85 -20.05
C GLY A 35 13.92 -7.43 -19.87
N GLY A 36 14.52 -7.68 -18.69
CA GLY A 36 15.94 -7.47 -18.42
C GLY A 36 16.34 -5.99 -18.32
N GLU A 37 15.40 -5.06 -18.32
CA GLU A 37 15.71 -3.64 -18.18
C GLU A 37 16.30 -3.34 -16.80
N GLU A 38 17.39 -2.58 -16.78
CA GLU A 38 18.03 -2.13 -15.55
C GLU A 38 17.51 -0.76 -15.14
N PHE A 39 17.26 -0.57 -13.85
CA PHE A 39 16.84 0.71 -13.28
C PHE A 39 17.33 0.87 -11.85
N TRP A 40 17.50 2.13 -11.45
CA TRP A 40 17.88 2.47 -10.09
C TRP A 40 16.64 2.52 -9.21
N ALA A 41 16.62 1.67 -8.18
CA ALA A 41 15.58 1.73 -7.16
C ALA A 41 16.19 1.82 -5.78
N THR A 42 15.53 2.57 -4.92
CA THR A 42 15.82 2.55 -3.50
C THR A 42 15.15 1.33 -2.87
N MET A 43 15.97 0.39 -2.40
CA MET A 43 15.50 -0.80 -1.72
C MET A 43 15.38 -0.51 -0.22
N HIS A 44 14.16 -0.50 0.28
CA HIS A 44 13.89 -0.45 1.71
C HIS A 44 13.24 -1.75 2.17
N ASP A 45 13.53 -2.23 3.37
CA ASP A 45 12.73 -3.30 3.99
C ASP A 45 11.29 -2.85 4.27
N SER A 46 11.06 -1.54 4.31
CA SER A 46 9.74 -0.90 4.34
C SER A 46 9.12 -0.67 2.96
N ALA A 47 9.85 -0.96 1.87
CA ALA A 47 9.29 -0.90 0.53
C ALA A 47 8.14 -1.92 0.42
N PRO A 48 7.14 -1.65 -0.44
CA PRO A 48 6.12 -2.66 -0.69
C PRO A 48 6.81 -3.94 -1.12
N GLU A 49 6.30 -5.05 -0.60
CA GLU A 49 6.70 -6.43 -0.89
C GLU A 49 6.89 -6.74 -2.38
N TYR A 50 6.23 -5.93 -3.21
CA TYR A 50 6.10 -6.01 -4.63
C TYR A 50 6.24 -4.60 -5.25
N GLN A 51 7.18 -4.42 -6.19
CA GLN A 51 7.37 -3.17 -6.95
C GLN A 51 7.30 -3.41 -8.46
N ILE A 52 6.64 -2.52 -9.20
CA ILE A 52 6.47 -2.61 -10.67
C ILE A 52 7.72 -2.07 -11.37
N CYS A 53 8.28 -2.88 -12.26
CA CYS A 53 9.33 -2.56 -13.20
C CYS A 53 8.94 -1.48 -14.22
N PRO A 54 9.91 -0.70 -14.73
CA PRO A 54 9.70 0.20 -15.86
C PRO A 54 8.96 -0.46 -17.02
N GLY A 55 8.12 0.33 -17.71
CA GLY A 55 7.32 -0.17 -18.82
C GLY A 55 6.23 -1.17 -18.42
N ASN A 56 5.93 -1.30 -17.12
CA ASN A 56 4.86 -2.14 -16.57
C ASN A 56 5.11 -3.65 -16.72
N LYS A 57 6.38 -4.06 -16.80
CA LYS A 57 6.77 -5.39 -17.29
C LYS A 57 6.84 -6.48 -16.21
N LEU A 58 7.11 -6.20 -14.94
CA LEU A 58 6.99 -7.22 -13.89
C LEU A 58 7.00 -6.60 -12.50
N VAL A 59 6.55 -7.36 -11.51
CA VAL A 59 6.77 -7.05 -10.11
C VAL A 59 8.06 -7.74 -9.63
N PHE A 60 8.93 -7.08 -8.86
CA PHE A 60 10.04 -7.76 -8.17
C PHE A 60 9.82 -7.89 -6.66
N LYS A 61 10.35 -8.98 -6.07
CA LYS A 61 10.41 -9.25 -4.62
C LYS A 61 11.59 -8.47 -4.02
N THR A 62 11.41 -7.87 -2.84
CA THR A 62 12.55 -7.24 -2.16
C THR A 62 13.53 -8.30 -1.63
N ALA A 63 14.74 -7.90 -1.25
CA ALA A 63 15.76 -8.82 -0.74
C ALA A 63 15.27 -9.69 0.43
N LYS A 64 14.36 -9.15 1.25
CA LYS A 64 13.65 -9.86 2.32
C LYS A 64 12.81 -11.06 1.83
N TYR A 65 12.31 -11.00 0.61
CA TYR A 65 11.38 -11.98 0.03
C TYR A 65 12.05 -12.94 -0.97
N GLY A 66 13.38 -12.80 -1.19
CA GLY A 66 14.18 -13.71 -2.00
C GLY A 66 14.06 -13.52 -3.51
N LYS A 67 14.60 -14.49 -4.28
CA LYS A 67 14.54 -14.51 -5.75
C LYS A 67 13.34 -15.33 -6.22
N PHE A 68 12.75 -14.95 -7.34
CA PHE A 68 11.75 -15.80 -7.99
C PHE A 68 12.35 -17.10 -8.49
N THR A 69 11.60 -18.17 -8.35
CA THR A 69 11.85 -19.44 -9.04
C THR A 69 11.56 -19.30 -10.54
N LYS A 70 12.13 -20.19 -11.35
CA LYS A 70 11.86 -20.24 -12.80
C LYS A 70 10.36 -20.42 -13.10
N GLN A 71 9.66 -21.19 -12.28
CA GLN A 71 8.22 -21.43 -12.44
C GLN A 71 7.39 -20.18 -12.11
N GLU A 72 7.72 -19.47 -11.03
CA GLU A 72 7.09 -18.18 -10.72
C GLU A 72 7.30 -17.18 -11.85
N LEU A 73 8.53 -17.06 -12.37
CA LEU A 73 8.83 -16.15 -13.49
C LEU A 73 8.00 -16.48 -14.73
N ALA A 74 7.95 -17.76 -15.15
CA ALA A 74 7.16 -18.17 -16.31
C ALA A 74 5.65 -17.91 -16.13
N HIS A 75 5.12 -18.14 -14.92
CA HIS A 75 3.73 -17.83 -14.59
C HIS A 75 3.44 -16.33 -14.66
N TYR A 76 4.29 -15.52 -14.04
CA TYR A 76 4.14 -14.07 -14.00
C TYR A 76 4.35 -13.41 -15.36
N GLU A 77 5.28 -13.92 -16.17
CA GLU A 77 5.48 -13.52 -17.56
C GLU A 77 4.22 -13.75 -18.41
N LYS A 78 3.52 -14.86 -18.20
CA LYS A 78 2.24 -15.13 -18.88
C LYS A 78 1.17 -14.09 -18.51
N ILE A 79 1.13 -13.66 -17.25
CA ILE A 79 0.14 -12.69 -16.76
C ILE A 79 0.37 -11.31 -17.35
N ILE A 80 1.60 -10.80 -17.29
CA ILE A 80 1.94 -9.46 -17.81
C ILE A 80 1.71 -9.36 -19.33
N ASN A 81 1.84 -10.48 -20.04
CA ASN A 81 1.64 -10.56 -21.48
C ASN A 81 0.19 -10.87 -21.84
N SER A 82 -0.66 -11.18 -20.85
CA SER A 82 -2.07 -11.45 -21.07
C SER A 82 -2.79 -10.20 -21.56
N LYS A 83 -3.80 -10.41 -22.43
CA LYS A 83 -4.69 -9.33 -22.89
C LYS A 83 -5.34 -8.59 -21.71
N ALA A 84 -5.69 -9.29 -20.64
CA ALA A 84 -6.32 -8.70 -19.47
C ALA A 84 -5.42 -7.67 -18.77
N TYR A 85 -4.13 -7.97 -18.63
CA TYR A 85 -3.17 -7.07 -17.99
C TYR A 85 -2.72 -5.94 -18.93
N ARG A 86 -2.47 -6.24 -20.21
CA ARG A 86 -2.06 -5.23 -21.20
C ARG A 86 -3.15 -4.22 -21.53
N ASN A 87 -4.42 -4.56 -21.28
CA ASN A 87 -5.56 -3.65 -21.46
C ASN A 87 -5.82 -2.73 -20.26
N LEU A 88 -4.97 -2.75 -19.23
CA LEU A 88 -5.05 -1.74 -18.18
C LEU A 88 -4.86 -0.34 -18.78
N PRO A 89 -5.51 0.69 -18.22
CA PRO A 89 -5.32 2.06 -18.69
C PRO A 89 -3.83 2.45 -18.73
N ALA A 90 -3.43 3.27 -19.71
CA ALA A 90 -2.04 3.70 -19.84
C ALA A 90 -1.57 4.45 -18.59
N HIS A 91 -2.46 5.28 -18.03
CA HIS A 91 -2.29 6.01 -16.76
C HIS A 91 -2.57 5.16 -15.51
N ALA A 92 -2.71 3.83 -15.64
CA ALA A 92 -2.88 2.97 -14.47
C ALA A 92 -1.63 3.05 -13.59
N GLU A 93 -1.84 3.52 -12.37
CA GLU A 93 -0.82 3.60 -11.33
C GLU A 93 -0.37 2.21 -10.86
N ASN A 94 0.79 2.17 -10.18
CA ASN A 94 1.35 0.95 -9.60
C ASN A 94 0.35 0.17 -8.75
N ALA A 95 -0.47 0.87 -7.95
CA ALA A 95 -1.48 0.22 -7.11
C ALA A 95 -2.52 -0.57 -7.92
N HIS A 96 -2.96 -0.04 -9.06
CA HIS A 96 -3.90 -0.75 -9.94
C HIS A 96 -3.23 -1.90 -10.67
N ARG A 97 -2.00 -1.71 -11.15
CA ARG A 97 -1.23 -2.78 -11.80
C ARG A 97 -0.98 -3.95 -10.86
N ILE A 98 -0.55 -3.67 -9.63
CA ILE A 98 -0.35 -4.71 -8.60
C ILE A 98 -1.66 -5.42 -8.27
N ALA A 99 -2.79 -4.70 -8.15
CA ALA A 99 -4.09 -5.33 -7.90
C ALA A 99 -4.52 -6.28 -9.03
N ALA A 100 -4.33 -5.85 -10.29
CA ALA A 100 -4.63 -6.68 -11.45
C ALA A 100 -3.70 -7.89 -11.56
N PHE A 101 -2.42 -7.72 -11.30
CA PHE A 101 -1.46 -8.82 -11.24
C PHE A 101 -1.83 -9.83 -10.16
N ALA A 102 -2.12 -9.36 -8.93
CA ALA A 102 -2.51 -10.20 -7.81
C ALA A 102 -3.75 -11.04 -8.16
N GLU A 103 -4.77 -10.41 -8.73
CA GLU A 103 -5.99 -11.11 -9.18
C GLU A 103 -5.69 -12.17 -10.25
N LEU A 104 -4.92 -11.82 -11.29
CA LEU A 104 -4.63 -12.71 -12.42
C LEU A 104 -3.66 -13.85 -12.05
N SER A 105 -2.86 -13.67 -11.01
CA SER A 105 -1.91 -14.70 -10.56
C SER A 105 -2.58 -15.87 -9.87
N GLY A 106 -3.76 -15.67 -9.27
CA GLY A 106 -4.47 -16.69 -8.50
C GLY A 106 -3.77 -17.12 -7.20
N GLY A 107 -2.59 -16.55 -6.87
CA GLY A 107 -1.83 -16.87 -5.67
C GLY A 107 -2.20 -16.04 -4.44
N TYR A 108 -3.02 -14.99 -4.61
CA TYR A 108 -3.40 -14.07 -3.54
C TYR A 108 -4.77 -14.44 -2.98
N SER A 109 -4.94 -14.26 -1.67
CA SER A 109 -6.25 -14.43 -1.03
C SER A 109 -7.23 -13.36 -1.54
N PRO A 110 -8.56 -13.62 -1.47
CA PRO A 110 -9.54 -12.59 -1.80
C PRO A 110 -9.40 -11.32 -0.94
N ALA A 111 -8.98 -11.45 0.31
CA ALA A 111 -8.72 -10.30 1.18
C ALA A 111 -7.58 -9.45 0.62
N ALA A 112 -6.47 -10.07 0.24
CA ALA A 112 -5.32 -9.42 -0.36
C ALA A 112 -5.65 -8.72 -1.68
N VAL A 113 -6.33 -9.41 -2.61
CA VAL A 113 -6.75 -8.81 -3.89
C VAL A 113 -7.72 -7.65 -3.66
N GLY A 114 -8.71 -7.83 -2.78
CA GLY A 114 -9.67 -6.79 -2.42
C GLY A 114 -9.02 -5.55 -1.82
N TRP A 115 -8.04 -5.74 -0.94
CA TRP A 115 -7.24 -4.66 -0.34
C TRP A 115 -6.45 -3.87 -1.36
N LEU A 116 -5.80 -4.55 -2.31
CA LEU A 116 -5.03 -3.90 -3.38
C LEU A 116 -5.93 -3.05 -4.28
N TYR A 117 -7.12 -3.55 -4.65
CA TYR A 117 -8.09 -2.74 -5.40
C TYR A 117 -8.66 -1.59 -4.58
N PHE A 118 -8.86 -1.76 -3.27
CA PHE A 118 -9.19 -0.66 -2.38
C PHE A 118 -8.12 0.43 -2.41
N ARG A 119 -6.84 0.08 -2.28
CA ARG A 119 -5.74 1.04 -2.38
C ARG A 119 -5.71 1.76 -3.73
N ALA A 120 -5.92 1.02 -4.82
CA ALA A 120 -5.99 1.59 -6.16
C ALA A 120 -7.15 2.60 -6.31
N ALA A 121 -8.30 2.33 -5.71
CA ALA A 121 -9.46 3.24 -5.71
C ALA A 121 -9.32 4.42 -4.75
N ASN A 122 -8.60 4.23 -3.65
CA ASN A 122 -8.39 5.22 -2.60
C ASN A 122 -7.34 6.29 -2.97
N GLY A 123 -6.48 6.01 -3.95
CA GLY A 123 -5.48 6.95 -4.46
C GLY A 123 -6.08 8.04 -5.32
N LYS A 124 -6.47 9.17 -4.72
CA LYS A 124 -6.44 10.48 -5.39
C LYS A 124 -5.02 11.03 -5.26
N TYR A 125 -4.18 10.81 -6.26
CA TYR A 125 -2.89 11.50 -6.37
C TYR A 125 -2.93 12.54 -7.51
N PRO A 126 -2.16 13.64 -7.42
CA PRO A 126 -2.10 14.65 -8.47
C PRO A 126 -1.45 14.04 -9.71
N GLY A 127 -2.08 14.15 -10.88
CA GLY A 127 -1.47 13.69 -12.13
C GLY A 127 -2.47 13.38 -13.23
N GLU A 128 -3.46 12.51 -12.98
CA GLU A 128 -4.58 12.28 -13.90
C GLU A 128 -5.67 11.42 -13.20
N PRO A 129 -6.88 11.94 -12.95
CA PRO A 129 -7.88 11.18 -12.23
C PRO A 129 -8.45 10.06 -13.11
N TYR A 130 -8.57 8.85 -12.56
CA TYR A 130 -9.41 7.81 -13.14
C TYR A 130 -10.78 8.39 -13.51
N SER A 131 -11.24 8.09 -14.73
CA SER A 131 -12.61 8.40 -15.14
C SER A 131 -13.61 7.74 -14.20
N ARG A 132 -14.84 8.28 -14.16
CA ARG A 132 -15.93 7.70 -13.34
C ARG A 132 -16.15 6.21 -13.65
N ALA A 133 -16.00 5.82 -14.92
CA ALA A 133 -16.14 4.42 -15.35
C ALA A 133 -15.01 3.52 -14.81
N GLU A 134 -13.77 4.04 -14.78
CA GLU A 134 -12.62 3.34 -14.22
C GLU A 134 -12.74 3.17 -12.70
N LEU A 135 -13.10 4.23 -11.98
CA LEU A 135 -13.38 4.15 -10.55
C LEU A 135 -14.48 3.14 -10.25
N LYS A 136 -15.58 3.14 -11.03
CA LYS A 136 -16.66 2.15 -10.89
C LYS A 136 -16.17 0.73 -11.16
N ARG A 137 -15.18 0.51 -12.03
CA ARG A 137 -14.55 -0.81 -12.23
C ARG A 137 -13.70 -1.21 -11.02
N LEU A 138 -12.86 -0.32 -10.52
CA LEU A 138 -12.03 -0.56 -9.33
C LEU A 138 -12.89 -0.87 -8.10
N HIS A 139 -13.93 -0.08 -7.85
CA HIS A 139 -14.88 -0.31 -6.76
C HIS A 139 -15.54 -1.67 -6.88
N ARG A 140 -16.03 -2.06 -8.07
CA ARG A 140 -16.65 -3.37 -8.27
C ARG A 140 -15.69 -4.53 -7.98
N LYS A 141 -14.44 -4.42 -8.43
CA LYS A 141 -13.42 -5.44 -8.15
C LYS A 141 -13.10 -5.53 -6.66
N ALA A 142 -12.88 -4.40 -5.99
CA ALA A 142 -12.68 -4.36 -4.55
C ALA A 142 -13.86 -4.99 -3.81
N LEU A 143 -15.10 -4.53 -4.06
CA LEU A 143 -16.31 -5.07 -3.43
C LEU A 143 -16.46 -6.58 -3.66
N SER A 144 -16.20 -7.08 -4.87
CA SER A 144 -16.33 -8.50 -5.19
C SER A 144 -15.39 -9.34 -4.33
N HIS A 145 -14.09 -8.99 -4.32
CA HIS A 145 -13.07 -9.75 -3.59
C HIS A 145 -13.19 -9.60 -2.07
N LEU A 146 -13.49 -8.40 -1.57
CA LEU A 146 -13.70 -8.15 -0.14
C LEU A 146 -14.92 -8.92 0.39
N ASN A 147 -16.05 -8.90 -0.32
CA ASN A 147 -17.21 -9.69 0.09
C ASN A 147 -16.94 -11.20 -0.01
N LYS A 148 -16.13 -11.65 -0.98
CA LYS A 148 -15.70 -13.05 -1.06
C LYS A 148 -14.86 -13.42 0.17
N ALA A 149 -13.88 -12.59 0.55
CA ALA A 149 -13.05 -12.78 1.74
C ALA A 149 -13.88 -12.93 3.04
N LEU A 150 -14.98 -12.18 3.16
CA LEU A 150 -15.85 -12.25 4.32
C LEU A 150 -16.73 -13.50 4.36
N ARG A 151 -17.00 -14.15 3.22
CA ARG A 151 -17.77 -15.40 3.14
C ARG A 151 -16.90 -16.64 3.30
N GLU A 152 -15.65 -16.58 2.86
CA GLU A 152 -14.75 -17.72 2.88
C GLU A 152 -14.05 -17.90 4.25
N PRO A 153 -13.56 -19.11 4.56
CA PRO A 153 -12.62 -19.31 5.65
C PRO A 153 -11.38 -18.44 5.45
N GLY A 154 -10.85 -17.89 6.55
CA GLY A 154 -9.69 -17.01 6.51
C GLY A 154 -9.30 -16.60 7.94
N SER A 155 -8.11 -16.02 8.08
CA SER A 155 -7.64 -15.54 9.39
C SER A 155 -8.54 -14.40 9.90
N PRO A 156 -8.67 -14.22 11.23
CA PRO A 156 -9.34 -13.07 11.80
C PRO A 156 -8.79 -11.74 11.27
N GLN A 157 -7.46 -11.63 11.13
CA GLN A 157 -6.77 -10.45 10.61
C GLN A 157 -7.17 -10.15 9.15
N ASP A 158 -7.17 -11.14 8.27
CA ASP A 158 -7.59 -10.94 6.88
C ASP A 158 -9.05 -10.48 6.79
N LYS A 159 -9.93 -10.98 7.67
CA LYS A 159 -11.33 -10.55 7.75
C LYS A 159 -11.45 -9.12 8.27
N GLN A 160 -10.67 -8.73 9.28
CA GLN A 160 -10.61 -7.35 9.78
C GLN A 160 -10.14 -6.38 8.70
N SER A 161 -9.03 -6.71 8.02
CA SER A 161 -8.52 -5.97 6.85
C SER A 161 -9.58 -5.84 5.75
N ALA A 162 -10.30 -6.93 5.45
CA ALA A 162 -11.34 -6.93 4.44
C ALA A 162 -12.52 -6.02 4.82
N ARG A 163 -12.95 -6.02 6.08
CA ARG A 163 -14.00 -5.10 6.58
C ARG A 163 -13.54 -3.65 6.50
N TYR A 164 -12.31 -3.35 6.91
CA TYR A 164 -11.77 -2.00 6.86
C TYR A 164 -11.73 -1.47 5.42
N ALA A 165 -11.17 -2.24 4.50
CA ALA A 165 -11.14 -1.88 3.07
C ALA A 165 -12.55 -1.76 2.46
N LEU A 166 -13.49 -2.61 2.88
CA LEU A 166 -14.88 -2.58 2.42
C LEU A 166 -15.57 -1.28 2.85
N ALA A 167 -15.41 -0.88 4.11
CA ALA A 167 -15.87 0.41 4.59
C ALA A 167 -15.23 1.57 3.83
N GLY A 168 -13.92 1.47 3.55
CA GLY A 168 -13.21 2.48 2.76
C GLY A 168 -13.79 2.66 1.36
N ILE A 169 -14.11 1.57 0.65
CA ILE A 169 -14.77 1.63 -0.66
C ILE A 169 -16.16 2.28 -0.55
N TYR A 170 -16.96 1.90 0.45
CA TYR A 170 -18.26 2.54 0.66
C TYR A 170 -18.13 4.04 0.93
N ARG A 171 -17.16 4.45 1.75
CA ARG A 171 -16.87 5.87 2.01
C ARG A 171 -16.50 6.64 0.73
N ILE A 172 -15.53 6.14 -0.03
CA ILE A 172 -15.03 6.83 -1.25
C ILE A 172 -16.11 6.88 -2.34
N SER A 173 -17.02 5.91 -2.36
CA SER A 173 -18.17 5.90 -3.27
C SER A 173 -19.38 6.70 -2.78
N GLY A 174 -19.34 7.25 -1.55
CA GLY A 174 -20.39 8.06 -0.95
C GLY A 174 -21.51 7.29 -0.25
N ASP A 175 -21.39 5.96 -0.12
CA ASP A 175 -22.32 5.13 0.66
C ASP A 175 -21.93 5.14 2.14
N PHE A 176 -22.09 6.31 2.77
CA PHE A 176 -21.70 6.52 4.16
C PHE A 176 -22.46 5.62 5.14
N THR A 177 -23.72 5.29 4.84
CA THR A 177 -24.54 4.40 5.68
C THR A 177 -23.94 3.00 5.76
N ARG A 178 -23.55 2.41 4.62
CA ARG A 178 -22.88 1.09 4.65
C ARG A 178 -21.49 1.18 5.25
N ALA A 179 -20.75 2.26 4.97
CA ALA A 179 -19.42 2.46 5.56
C ALA A 179 -19.50 2.46 7.10
N GLU A 180 -20.43 3.23 7.67
CA GLU A 180 -20.63 3.31 9.12
C GLU A 180 -21.03 1.95 9.70
N SER A 181 -21.96 1.24 9.07
CA SER A 181 -22.39 -0.08 9.53
C SER A 181 -21.24 -1.09 9.61
N VAL A 182 -20.37 -1.11 8.60
CA VAL A 182 -19.21 -2.01 8.56
C VAL A 182 -18.19 -1.63 9.64
N LEU A 183 -17.90 -0.34 9.82
CA LEU A 183 -16.93 0.14 10.83
C LEU A 183 -17.41 -0.13 12.26
N ARG A 184 -18.70 0.09 12.55
CA ARG A 184 -19.27 -0.23 13.88
C ARG A 184 -19.17 -1.70 14.21
N THR A 185 -19.38 -2.56 13.21
CA THR A 185 -19.20 -4.01 13.36
C THR A 185 -17.73 -4.35 13.60
N LEU A 186 -16.81 -3.78 12.81
CA LEU A 186 -15.37 -3.99 12.95
C LEU A 186 -14.85 -3.58 14.34
N LEU A 187 -15.39 -2.50 14.93
CA LEU A 187 -15.01 -2.06 16.28
C LEU A 187 -15.41 -3.03 17.41
N GLN A 188 -16.32 -3.97 17.15
CA GLN A 188 -16.64 -5.05 18.08
C GLN A 188 -15.62 -6.21 18.04
N ASP A 189 -14.80 -6.27 16.99
CA ASP A 189 -13.72 -7.26 16.91
C ASP A 189 -12.60 -6.91 17.90
N ASN A 190 -11.80 -7.91 18.27
CA ASN A 190 -10.56 -7.70 19.02
C ASN A 190 -9.48 -7.15 18.07
N LEU A 191 -9.45 -5.82 17.91
CA LEU A 191 -8.48 -5.09 17.11
C LEU A 191 -7.22 -4.75 17.91
N ASP A 192 -6.08 -4.71 17.24
CA ASP A 192 -4.89 -4.02 17.76
C ASP A 192 -5.24 -2.56 18.09
N PRO A 193 -4.65 -1.96 19.15
CA PRO A 193 -4.93 -0.57 19.50
C PRO A 193 -4.74 0.44 18.36
N ASN A 194 -3.80 0.23 17.44
CA ASN A 194 -3.59 1.11 16.30
C ASN A 194 -4.69 0.94 15.25
N ASP A 195 -5.07 -0.29 14.94
CA ASP A 195 -6.17 -0.60 14.04
C ASP A 195 -7.52 -0.07 14.54
N ARG A 196 -7.73 -0.12 15.86
CA ARG A 196 -8.90 0.49 16.50
C ARG A 196 -8.91 2.00 16.26
N LYS A 197 -7.81 2.70 16.54
CA LYS A 197 -7.69 4.15 16.29
C LYS A 197 -7.90 4.51 14.81
N ASP A 198 -7.36 3.71 13.90
CA ASP A 198 -7.57 3.91 12.46
C ASP A 198 -9.03 3.69 12.05
N THR A 199 -9.70 2.70 12.63
CA THR A 199 -11.12 2.44 12.39
C THR A 199 -11.99 3.57 12.93
N GLU A 200 -11.69 4.08 14.13
CA GLU A 200 -12.38 5.23 14.74
C GLU A 200 -12.19 6.50 13.92
N TYR A 201 -10.96 6.76 13.45
CA TYR A 201 -10.67 7.90 12.56
C TYR A 201 -11.50 7.84 11.27
N VAL A 202 -11.53 6.68 10.61
CA VAL A 202 -12.34 6.52 9.40
C VAL A 202 -13.83 6.63 9.70
N LEU A 203 -14.31 6.10 10.82
CA LEU A 203 -15.71 6.24 11.24
C LEU A 203 -16.10 7.70 11.42
N GLU A 204 -15.21 8.51 12.02
CA GLU A 204 -15.46 9.94 12.16
C GLU A 204 -15.51 10.64 10.80
N SER A 205 -14.58 10.32 9.89
CA SER A 205 -14.63 10.85 8.51
C SER A 205 -15.93 10.48 7.77
N VAL A 206 -16.48 9.29 8.02
CA VAL A 206 -17.77 8.84 7.46
C VAL A 206 -18.93 9.67 8.01
N ARG A 207 -18.94 9.98 9.31
CA ARG A 207 -19.96 10.84 9.93
C ARG A 207 -19.93 12.26 9.37
N LEU A 208 -18.74 12.77 9.11
CA LEU A 208 -18.52 14.07 8.46
C LEU A 208 -18.82 14.04 6.95
N LYS A 209 -19.18 12.88 6.40
CA LYS A 209 -19.39 12.66 4.96
C LYS A 209 -18.17 13.05 4.11
N ASP A 210 -16.99 12.95 4.69
CA ASP A 210 -15.74 13.14 3.96
C ASP A 210 -15.48 11.91 3.09
N SER A 211 -15.21 12.14 1.80
CA SER A 211 -14.85 11.12 0.81
C SER A 211 -13.38 11.26 0.38
N GLY A 212 -12.54 11.87 1.20
CA GLY A 212 -11.12 12.11 0.96
C GLY A 212 -10.28 10.82 0.87
N HIS A 213 -8.97 10.99 0.86
CA HIS A 213 -8.03 9.87 0.90
C HIS A 213 -8.01 9.24 2.31
N ILE A 214 -8.04 7.90 2.39
CA ILE A 214 -7.83 7.15 3.64
C ILE A 214 -6.35 6.77 3.74
N LEU A 215 -5.69 7.09 4.86
CA LEU A 215 -4.31 6.65 5.04
C LEU A 215 -4.26 5.12 5.20
N PRO A 216 -3.37 4.40 4.48
CA PRO A 216 -3.29 2.94 4.53
C PRO A 216 -2.49 2.47 5.76
N ARG A 217 -2.93 2.85 6.97
CA ARG A 217 -2.25 2.54 8.23
C ARG A 217 -2.77 1.29 8.92
N PHE A 218 -4.04 0.94 8.68
CA PHE A 218 -4.63 -0.29 9.15
C PHE A 218 -3.82 -1.49 8.61
N HIS A 219 -3.67 -2.54 9.41
CA HIS A 219 -2.90 -3.70 8.99
C HIS A 219 -3.40 -4.24 7.65
N ARG A 220 -2.48 -4.73 6.82
CA ARG A 220 -2.81 -5.31 5.52
C ARG A 220 -3.02 -6.83 5.63
N PRO A 221 -3.81 -7.44 4.74
CA PRO A 221 -3.89 -8.89 4.63
C PRO A 221 -2.52 -9.51 4.38
N ALA A 222 -2.37 -10.79 4.73
CA ALA A 222 -1.20 -11.56 4.34
C ALA A 222 -1.09 -11.62 2.81
N MET A 223 0.12 -11.39 2.31
CA MET A 223 0.47 -11.50 0.89
C MET A 223 1.43 -12.69 0.73
N PRO A 224 1.37 -13.41 -0.40
CA PRO A 224 2.28 -14.51 -0.71
C PRO A 224 3.72 -14.03 -0.96
#